data_AF-A0A661V6S6-F1
#
_entry.id   AF-A0A661V6S6-F1
#
_cell.length_a   1.000
_cell.length_b   1.000
_cell.length_c   1.000
_cell.angle_alpha   90.00
_cell.angle_beta   90.00
_cell.angle_gamma   90.00
#
_symmetry.space_group_name_H-M   'P 1'
#
loop_
_entity.id
_entity.type
_entity.pdbx_description
1 polymer ?
#
loop_
_entity_poly.entity_id
_entity_poly.type
_entity_poly.pdbx_seq_one_letter_code
_entity_poly.pdbx_strand_id
1 'polypeptide(L)'
;NQWVGVNCGIMDQMISAAGKADHALLIDCRSLETELVPLPPQTAVVVLDTATRRGLVDSAYNERRAQCEAAARFFGVPALRDVSVELFEARAAGLDEIIRRRARHIVTENARTVQAAAAMRQGDSVTLGQLMYESHVSLRDDFEVSSEELNLMVACAHREDGCYGARMTGAGFGGCAVALVRADAARAFAASVAACYQAATAITPNVYICQAANGAELISGT
;
A
#
# COMPACT_ATOMS: atom_id res chain seq x y z
N ASN A 1 20.59 2.64 -2.08
CA ASN A 1 20.63 4.10 -1.86
C ASN A 1 21.75 4.48 -0.88
N GLN A 2 23.00 4.11 -1.20
CA GLN A 2 24.14 4.27 -0.27
C GLN A 2 24.64 5.71 -0.14
N TRP A 3 24.39 6.54 -1.15
CA TRP A 3 24.81 7.95 -1.16
C TRP A 3 23.93 8.84 -0.30
N VAL A 4 22.60 8.71 -0.40
CA VAL A 4 21.64 9.48 0.41
C VAL A 4 21.49 8.89 1.82
N GLY A 5 21.87 7.62 2.02
CA GLY A 5 21.87 6.97 3.34
C GLY A 5 20.50 6.49 3.81
N VAL A 6 19.47 6.50 2.95
CA VAL A 6 18.11 6.07 3.30
C VAL A 6 17.87 4.65 2.81
N ASN A 7 17.52 3.73 3.73
CA ASN A 7 17.12 2.38 3.35
C ASN A 7 15.76 2.41 2.66
N CYS A 8 15.71 2.11 1.36
CA CYS A 8 14.48 1.99 0.57
C CYS A 8 14.53 0.74 -0.33
N GLY A 9 13.36 0.27 -0.76
CA GLY A 9 13.23 -0.78 -1.77
C GLY A 9 13.46 -0.25 -3.20
N ILE A 10 13.13 -1.09 -4.19
CA ILE A 10 13.26 -0.79 -5.63
C ILE A 10 11.98 -0.17 -6.25
N MET A 11 10.87 -0.22 -5.51
CA MET A 11 9.54 0.06 -6.03
C MET A 11 9.40 1.48 -6.60
N ASP A 12 9.81 2.50 -5.84
CA ASP A 12 9.62 3.91 -6.20
C ASP A 12 10.37 4.29 -7.48
N GLN A 13 11.60 3.80 -7.63
CA GLN A 13 12.41 4.06 -8.82
C GLN A 13 11.85 3.32 -10.04
N MET A 14 11.39 2.07 -9.85
CA MET A 14 10.86 1.26 -10.94
C MET A 14 9.57 1.86 -11.50
N ILE A 15 8.60 2.23 -10.65
CA ILE A 15 7.34 2.82 -11.12
C ILE A 15 7.56 4.19 -11.78
N SER A 16 8.50 4.99 -11.27
CA SER A 16 8.84 6.28 -11.88
C SER A 16 9.44 6.13 -13.28
N ALA A 17 10.18 5.04 -13.54
CA ALA A 17 10.82 4.80 -14.83
C ALA A 17 9.91 4.06 -15.82
N ALA A 18 9.17 3.04 -15.35
CA ALA A 18 8.46 2.07 -16.19
C ALA A 18 6.92 2.19 -16.14
N GLY A 19 6.40 3.26 -15.53
CA GLY A 19 4.96 3.54 -15.52
C GLY A 19 4.37 3.63 -16.93
N LYS A 20 3.09 3.30 -17.06
CA LYS A 20 2.33 3.43 -18.31
C LYS A 20 0.94 3.96 -17.99
N ALA A 21 0.45 4.86 -18.83
CA ALA A 21 -0.91 5.37 -18.73
C ALA A 21 -1.93 4.23 -18.58
N ASP A 22 -2.91 4.42 -17.69
CA ASP A 22 -4.00 3.49 -17.36
C ASP A 22 -3.59 2.12 -16.77
N HIS A 23 -2.29 1.93 -16.42
CA HIS A 23 -1.80 0.67 -15.86
C HIS A 23 -1.14 0.88 -14.50
N ALA A 24 -1.34 -0.09 -13.60
CA ALA A 24 -0.44 -0.36 -12.49
C ALA A 24 0.75 -1.21 -12.98
N LEU A 25 1.83 -1.24 -12.20
CA LEU A 25 2.99 -2.08 -12.45
C LEU A 25 3.12 -3.11 -11.32
N LEU A 26 2.92 -4.39 -11.63
CA LEU A 26 3.25 -5.48 -10.72
C LEU A 26 4.75 -5.74 -10.81
N ILE A 27 5.46 -5.68 -9.68
CA ILE A 27 6.91 -5.84 -9.62
C ILE A 27 7.24 -7.04 -8.74
N ASP A 28 7.95 -8.01 -9.29
CA ASP A 28 8.61 -9.03 -8.48
C ASP A 28 9.93 -8.44 -7.93
N CYS A 29 9.94 -8.05 -6.66
CA CYS A 29 11.12 -7.45 -6.04
C CYS A 29 12.33 -8.39 -5.90
N ARG A 30 12.20 -9.69 -6.20
CA ARG A 30 13.32 -10.64 -6.25
C ARG A 30 13.89 -10.77 -7.66
N SER A 31 13.06 -11.11 -8.65
CA SER A 31 13.53 -11.31 -10.04
C SER A 31 13.68 -9.99 -10.80
N LEU A 32 13.07 -8.92 -10.30
CA LEU A 32 12.90 -7.61 -10.96
C LEU A 32 12.05 -7.67 -12.23
N GLU A 33 11.35 -8.79 -12.47
CA GLU A 33 10.36 -8.88 -13.53
C GLU A 33 9.20 -7.92 -13.24
N THR A 34 8.67 -7.34 -14.31
CA THR A 34 7.57 -6.38 -14.23
C THR A 34 6.46 -6.76 -15.19
N GLU A 35 5.24 -6.50 -14.77
CA GLU A 35 4.04 -6.72 -15.57
C GLU A 35 3.15 -5.48 -15.48
N LEU A 36 2.72 -4.98 -16.64
CA LEU A 36 1.72 -3.94 -16.74
C LEU A 36 0.33 -4.53 -16.54
N VAL A 37 -0.39 -4.05 -15.53
CA VAL A 37 -1.72 -4.53 -15.16
C VAL A 37 -2.72 -3.38 -15.33
N PRO A 38 -3.74 -3.50 -16.21
CA PRO A 38 -4.69 -2.42 -16.44
C PRO A 38 -5.49 -2.13 -15.16
N LEU A 39 -5.73 -0.85 -14.87
CA LEU A 39 -6.64 -0.48 -13.79
C LEU A 39 -8.09 -0.86 -14.14
N PRO A 40 -8.94 -1.22 -13.15
CA PRO A 40 -10.34 -1.53 -13.42
C PRO A 40 -11.08 -0.36 -14.09
N PRO A 41 -11.96 -0.64 -15.06
CA PRO A 41 -12.67 0.40 -15.78
C PRO A 41 -13.59 1.20 -14.86
N GLN A 42 -13.87 2.46 -15.23
CA GLN A 42 -14.77 3.35 -14.48
C GLN A 42 -14.37 3.58 -13.02
N THR A 43 -13.09 3.42 -12.71
CA THR A 43 -12.52 3.74 -11.40
C THR A 43 -11.63 4.97 -11.46
N ALA A 44 -11.45 5.61 -10.32
CA ALA A 44 -10.43 6.63 -10.10
C ALA A 44 -9.60 6.26 -8.87
N VAL A 45 -8.34 6.65 -8.88
CA VAL A 45 -7.46 6.57 -7.71
C VAL A 45 -7.45 7.93 -7.05
N VAL A 46 -7.69 7.97 -5.73
CA VAL A 46 -7.66 9.21 -4.95
C VAL A 46 -6.57 9.11 -3.89
N VAL A 47 -5.59 10.01 -3.94
CA VAL A 47 -4.57 10.16 -2.90
C VAL A 47 -5.10 11.08 -1.82
N LEU A 48 -5.00 10.61 -0.57
CA LEU A 48 -5.53 11.26 0.62
C LEU A 48 -4.35 11.59 1.55
N ASP A 49 -3.77 12.78 1.41
CA ASP A 49 -2.67 13.26 2.25
C ASP A 49 -3.23 13.78 3.58
N THR A 50 -2.83 13.14 4.68
CA THR A 50 -3.25 13.50 6.04
C THR A 50 -2.68 14.85 6.49
N ALA A 51 -1.76 15.42 5.72
CA ALA A 51 -0.94 16.59 6.05
C ALA A 51 -0.06 16.39 7.29
N THR A 52 0.00 15.18 7.86
CA THR A 52 0.92 14.86 8.95
C THR A 52 2.29 14.50 8.42
N ARG A 53 3.34 14.89 9.16
CA ARG A 53 4.73 14.61 8.77
C ARG A 53 5.18 13.30 9.41
N ARG A 54 5.99 12.56 8.66
CA ARG A 54 6.56 11.30 9.13
C ARG A 54 7.63 11.58 10.18
N GLY A 55 7.37 11.19 11.42
CA GLY A 55 8.37 11.16 12.50
C GLY A 55 8.96 9.76 12.64
N LEU A 56 10.26 9.66 12.99
CA LEU A 56 10.93 8.40 13.42
C LEU A 56 10.95 7.24 12.40
N VAL A 57 10.84 7.53 11.10
CA VAL A 57 10.73 6.49 10.06
C VAL A 57 11.95 5.56 10.02
N ASP A 58 13.17 6.11 10.14
CA ASP A 58 14.38 5.33 9.90
C ASP A 58 14.63 4.26 10.98
N SER A 59 14.40 4.58 12.26
CA SER A 59 14.58 3.61 13.35
C SER A 59 13.50 2.53 13.31
N ALA A 60 12.23 2.93 13.16
CA ALA A 60 11.10 2.01 13.10
C ALA A 60 11.19 1.08 11.87
N TYR A 61 11.60 1.62 10.71
CA TYR A 61 11.81 0.82 9.50
C TYR A 61 12.89 -0.25 9.69
N ASN A 62 14.04 0.13 10.26
CA ASN A 62 15.13 -0.82 10.50
C ASN A 62 14.74 -1.89 11.53
N GLU A 63 13.94 -1.53 12.54
CA GLU A 63 13.39 -2.49 13.49
C GLU A 63 12.47 -3.52 12.81
N ARG A 64 11.53 -3.05 11.95
CA ARG A 64 10.65 -3.94 11.17
C ARG A 64 11.45 -4.87 10.28
N ARG A 65 12.49 -4.36 9.63
CA ARG A 65 13.39 -5.17 8.80
C ARG A 65 14.05 -6.27 9.63
N ALA A 66 14.63 -5.94 10.78
CA ALA A 66 15.28 -6.91 11.66
C ALA A 66 14.30 -8.00 12.15
N GLN A 67 13.06 -7.62 12.46
CA GLN A 67 11.98 -8.55 12.85
C GLN A 67 11.65 -9.52 11.71
N CYS A 68 11.52 -9.03 10.47
CA CYS A 68 11.30 -9.87 9.29
C CYS A 68 12.47 -10.83 9.02
N GLU A 69 13.71 -10.37 9.18
CA GLU A 69 14.90 -11.21 9.03
C GLU A 69 14.97 -12.31 10.11
N ALA A 70 14.55 -12.01 11.35
CA ALA A 70 14.44 -13.00 12.40
C ALA A 70 13.40 -14.08 12.09
N ALA A 71 12.24 -13.68 11.55
CA ALA A 71 11.24 -14.64 11.10
C ALA A 71 11.75 -15.51 9.94
N ALA A 72 12.44 -14.94 8.95
CA ALA A 72 13.03 -15.70 7.85
C ALA A 72 14.01 -16.77 8.36
N ARG A 73 14.87 -16.42 9.33
CA ARG A 73 15.78 -17.37 10.00
C ARG A 73 15.03 -18.50 10.70
N PHE A 74 13.93 -18.22 11.39
CA PHE A 74 13.09 -19.24 12.03
C PHE A 74 12.50 -20.24 11.02
N PHE A 75 12.02 -19.76 9.87
CA PHE A 75 11.50 -20.64 8.82
C PHE A 75 12.62 -21.38 8.04
N GLY A 76 13.88 -20.97 8.19
CA GLY A 76 15.03 -21.54 7.50
C GLY A 76 15.13 -21.10 6.04
N VAL A 77 14.63 -19.90 5.72
CA VAL A 77 14.59 -19.37 4.36
C VAL A 77 15.35 -18.05 4.23
N PRO A 78 15.84 -17.69 3.03
CA PRO A 78 16.54 -16.41 2.82
C PRO A 78 15.65 -15.19 3.02
N ALA A 79 14.37 -15.28 2.66
CA ALA A 79 13.40 -14.20 2.80
C ALA A 79 11.99 -14.75 3.05
N LEU A 80 11.14 -13.97 3.71
CA LEU A 80 9.73 -14.33 3.95
C LEU A 80 8.91 -14.53 2.66
N ARG A 81 9.41 -14.07 1.51
CA ARG A 81 8.87 -14.41 0.18
C ARG A 81 8.82 -15.92 -0.08
N ASP A 82 9.71 -16.70 0.53
CA ASP A 82 9.76 -18.16 0.38
C ASP A 82 8.82 -18.91 1.33
N VAL A 83 8.07 -18.19 2.16
CA VAL A 83 7.12 -18.78 3.10
C VAL A 83 5.71 -18.67 2.52
N SER A 84 5.07 -19.82 2.24
CA SER A 84 3.66 -19.84 1.86
C SER A 84 2.76 -19.55 3.07
N VAL A 85 1.51 -19.15 2.82
CA VAL A 85 0.53 -18.92 3.90
C VAL A 85 0.30 -20.20 4.72
N GLU A 86 0.23 -21.35 4.05
CA GLU A 86 0.03 -22.65 4.68
C GLU A 86 1.21 -23.03 5.58
N LEU A 87 2.44 -22.80 5.10
CA LEU A 87 3.64 -23.04 5.89
C LEU A 87 3.72 -22.10 7.10
N PHE A 88 3.32 -20.85 6.91
CA PHE A 88 3.25 -19.87 7.99
C PHE A 88 2.27 -20.34 9.08
N GLU A 89 1.02 -20.63 8.73
CA GLU A 89 0.00 -21.07 9.70
C GLU A 89 0.41 -22.36 10.43
N ALA A 90 1.09 -23.29 9.75
CA ALA A 90 1.52 -24.55 10.35
C ALA A 90 2.64 -24.41 11.40
N ARG A 91 3.49 -23.38 11.32
CA ARG A 91 4.72 -23.28 12.13
C ARG A 91 4.86 -21.98 12.92
N ALA A 92 4.08 -20.95 12.62
CA ALA A 92 4.22 -19.60 13.19
C ALA A 92 4.02 -19.54 14.71
N ALA A 93 3.38 -20.54 15.32
CA ALA A 93 3.22 -20.63 16.77
C ALA A 93 4.56 -20.72 17.54
N GLY A 94 5.66 -21.08 16.86
CA GLY A 94 7.01 -21.10 17.45
C GLY A 94 7.74 -19.75 17.43
N LEU A 95 7.15 -18.71 16.85
CA LEU A 95 7.70 -17.35 16.84
C LEU A 95 7.29 -16.57 18.09
N ASP A 96 8.15 -15.65 18.53
CA ASP A 96 7.74 -14.55 19.42
C ASP A 96 6.56 -13.79 18.80
N GLU A 97 5.64 -13.33 19.65
CA GLU A 97 4.37 -12.74 19.20
C GLU A 97 4.57 -11.52 18.28
N ILE A 98 5.54 -10.67 18.56
CA ILE A 98 5.80 -9.49 17.73
C ILE A 98 6.34 -9.93 16.38
N ILE A 99 7.33 -10.83 16.37
CA ILE A 99 7.93 -11.37 15.13
C ILE A 99 6.87 -12.09 14.29
N ARG A 100 6.00 -12.87 14.94
CA ARG A 100 4.89 -13.59 14.32
C ARG A 100 3.94 -12.65 13.59
N ARG A 101 3.55 -11.54 14.23
CA ARG A 101 2.71 -10.50 13.61
C ARG A 101 3.38 -9.85 12.40
N ARG A 102 4.65 -9.47 12.52
CA ARG A 102 5.40 -8.87 11.38
C ARG A 102 5.49 -9.84 10.20
N ALA A 103 5.77 -11.11 10.48
CA ALA A 103 5.86 -12.15 9.47
C ALA A 103 4.51 -12.43 8.80
N ARG A 104 3.41 -12.47 9.57
CA ARG A 104 2.06 -12.62 9.02
C ARG A 104 1.74 -11.53 8.01
N HIS A 105 2.05 -10.28 8.34
CA HIS A 105 1.87 -9.17 7.40
C HIS A 105 2.61 -9.44 6.09
N ILE A 106 3.92 -9.71 6.12
CA ILE A 106 4.70 -9.90 4.89
C ILE A 106 4.19 -11.08 4.05
N VAL A 107 3.91 -12.22 4.69
CA VAL A 107 3.46 -13.43 4.00
C VAL A 107 2.10 -13.18 3.34
N THR A 108 1.15 -12.62 4.09
CA THR A 108 -0.21 -12.38 3.57
C THR A 108 -0.26 -11.22 2.58
N GLU A 109 0.54 -10.17 2.76
CA GLU A 109 0.61 -9.03 1.84
C GLU A 109 1.21 -9.42 0.48
N ASN A 110 2.20 -10.33 0.45
CA ASN A 110 2.71 -10.89 -0.81
C ASN A 110 1.62 -11.64 -1.59
N ALA A 111 0.85 -12.50 -0.91
CA ALA A 111 -0.27 -13.23 -1.53
C ALA A 111 -1.36 -12.27 -2.00
N ARG A 112 -1.72 -11.30 -1.16
CA ARG A 112 -2.73 -10.26 -1.43
C ARG A 112 -2.36 -9.39 -2.64
N THR A 113 -1.09 -9.09 -2.82
CA THR A 113 -0.60 -8.30 -3.96
C THR A 113 -0.83 -9.05 -5.29
N VAL A 114 -0.57 -10.36 -5.31
CA VAL A 114 -0.86 -11.20 -6.49
C VAL A 114 -2.36 -11.29 -6.77
N GLN A 115 -3.18 -11.44 -5.71
CA GLN A 115 -4.63 -11.44 -5.81
C GLN A 115 -5.17 -10.09 -6.32
N ALA A 116 -4.61 -8.96 -5.86
CA ALA A 116 -4.99 -7.63 -6.32
C ALA A 116 -4.70 -7.44 -7.81
N ALA A 117 -3.54 -7.89 -8.28
CA ALA A 117 -3.24 -7.89 -9.72
C ALA A 117 -4.22 -8.77 -10.51
N ALA A 118 -4.62 -9.93 -9.97
CA ALA A 118 -5.63 -10.77 -10.61
C ALA A 118 -7.01 -10.08 -10.68
N ALA A 119 -7.45 -9.43 -9.59
CA ALA A 119 -8.69 -8.65 -9.56
C ALA A 119 -8.67 -7.49 -10.57
N MET A 120 -7.55 -6.78 -10.68
CA MET A 120 -7.36 -5.73 -11.69
C MET A 120 -7.53 -6.25 -13.12
N ARG A 121 -6.88 -7.37 -13.47
CA ARG A 121 -7.00 -8.00 -14.81
C ARG A 121 -8.44 -8.38 -15.14
N GLN A 122 -9.24 -8.71 -14.13
CA GLN A 122 -10.65 -9.08 -14.28
C GLN A 122 -11.61 -7.87 -14.25
N GLY A 123 -11.10 -6.66 -14.01
CA GLY A 123 -11.92 -5.47 -13.82
C GLY A 123 -12.74 -5.50 -12.52
N ASP A 124 -12.37 -6.35 -11.56
CA ASP A 124 -13.10 -6.52 -10.30
C ASP A 124 -12.67 -5.48 -9.26
N SER A 125 -13.28 -4.30 -9.35
CA SER A 125 -13.03 -3.19 -8.44
C SER A 125 -13.43 -3.49 -6.99
N VAL A 126 -14.44 -4.34 -6.78
CA VAL A 126 -14.94 -4.68 -5.44
C VAL A 126 -13.92 -5.52 -4.70
N THR A 127 -13.45 -6.60 -5.33
CA THR A 127 -12.39 -7.44 -4.75
C THR A 127 -11.11 -6.66 -4.55
N LEU A 128 -10.71 -5.83 -5.52
CA LEU A 128 -9.53 -4.98 -5.35
C LEU A 128 -9.67 -4.04 -4.14
N GLY A 129 -10.81 -3.37 -3.99
CA GLY A 129 -11.08 -2.50 -2.85
C GLY A 129 -11.05 -3.23 -1.51
N GLN A 130 -11.64 -4.43 -1.44
CA GLN A 130 -11.58 -5.28 -0.25
C GLN A 130 -10.13 -5.65 0.10
N LEU A 131 -9.32 -6.07 -0.88
CA LEU A 131 -7.91 -6.39 -0.68
C LEU A 131 -7.11 -5.15 -0.23
N MET A 132 -7.41 -3.95 -0.74
CA MET A 132 -6.81 -2.72 -0.23
C MET A 132 -7.12 -2.53 1.27
N TYR A 133 -8.38 -2.66 1.67
CA TYR A 133 -8.77 -2.49 3.07
C TYR A 133 -8.14 -3.55 3.98
N GLU A 134 -8.12 -4.82 3.57
CA GLU A 134 -7.46 -5.89 4.32
C GLU A 134 -5.95 -5.65 4.48
N SER A 135 -5.30 -5.08 3.47
CA SER A 135 -3.91 -4.62 3.60
C SER A 135 -3.76 -3.52 4.64
N HIS A 136 -4.66 -2.54 4.68
CA HIS A 136 -4.63 -1.49 5.69
C HIS A 136 -4.72 -2.06 7.10
N VAL A 137 -5.65 -2.99 7.33
CA VAL A 137 -5.81 -3.69 8.61
C VAL A 137 -4.53 -4.43 8.98
N SER A 138 -3.91 -5.15 8.02
CA SER A 138 -2.64 -5.83 8.26
C SER A 138 -1.50 -4.87 8.60
N LEU A 139 -1.39 -3.73 7.91
CA LEU A 139 -0.40 -2.69 8.20
C LEU A 139 -0.61 -2.01 9.56
N ARG A 140 -1.87 -1.87 10.00
CA ARG A 140 -2.23 -1.29 11.29
C ARG A 140 -1.96 -2.25 12.43
N ASP A 141 -2.43 -3.49 12.33
CA ASP A 141 -2.52 -4.41 13.47
C ASP A 141 -1.34 -5.39 13.55
N ASP A 142 -0.92 -5.91 12.39
CA ASP A 142 0.15 -6.91 12.30
C ASP A 142 1.51 -6.26 12.04
N PHE A 143 1.60 -5.23 11.20
CA PHE A 143 2.86 -4.55 10.90
C PHE A 143 3.10 -3.30 11.76
N GLU A 144 2.05 -2.73 12.33
CA GLU A 144 2.11 -1.53 13.19
C GLU A 144 2.95 -0.40 12.57
N VAL A 145 2.57 0.01 11.36
CA VAL A 145 3.16 1.17 10.66
C VAL A 145 2.13 2.24 10.29
N SER A 146 0.86 2.07 10.65
CA SER A 146 -0.17 3.11 10.47
C SER A 146 -0.04 4.21 11.54
N SER A 147 -0.91 5.22 11.46
CA SER A 147 -1.10 6.24 12.50
C SER A 147 -2.59 6.46 12.75
N GLU A 148 -2.93 7.17 13.82
CA GLU A 148 -4.32 7.54 14.11
C GLU A 148 -4.94 8.31 12.93
N GLU A 149 -4.20 9.25 12.35
CA GLU A 149 -4.65 10.06 11.22
C GLU A 149 -4.85 9.22 9.95
N LEU A 150 -3.95 8.29 9.66
CA LEU A 150 -4.13 7.36 8.54
C LEU A 150 -5.36 6.47 8.75
N ASN A 151 -5.56 5.97 9.97
CA ASN A 151 -6.71 5.14 10.31
C ASN A 151 -8.02 5.93 10.18
N LEU A 152 -8.06 7.18 10.65
CA LEU A 152 -9.21 8.07 10.53
C LEU A 152 -9.49 8.43 9.06
N MET A 153 -8.46 8.73 8.27
CA MET A 153 -8.59 9.01 6.84
C MET A 153 -9.19 7.82 6.09
N VAL A 154 -8.70 6.59 6.34
CA VAL A 154 -9.24 5.38 5.74
C VAL A 154 -10.67 5.11 6.23
N ALA A 155 -10.96 5.34 7.51
CA ALA A 155 -12.31 5.17 8.04
C ALA A 155 -13.32 6.16 7.43
N CYS A 156 -12.93 7.42 7.21
CA CYS A 156 -13.74 8.40 6.48
C CYS A 156 -13.97 7.94 5.04
N ALA A 157 -12.91 7.51 4.34
CA ALA A 157 -13.03 7.01 2.97
C ALA A 157 -13.96 5.80 2.84
N HIS A 158 -13.87 4.84 3.76
CA HIS A 158 -14.64 3.59 3.69
C HIS A 158 -16.15 3.77 3.92
N ARG A 159 -16.57 4.90 4.50
CA ARG A 159 -18.00 5.22 4.74
C ARG A 159 -18.72 5.74 3.50
N GLU A 160 -17.98 6.10 2.46
CA GLU A 160 -18.53 6.70 1.25
C GLU A 160 -19.02 5.62 0.27
N ASP A 161 -20.28 5.71 -0.19
CA ASP A 161 -20.89 4.76 -1.13
C ASP A 161 -20.14 4.62 -2.47
N GLY A 162 -19.31 5.61 -2.82
CA GLY A 162 -18.47 5.62 -4.02
C GLY A 162 -17.12 4.93 -3.85
N CYS A 163 -16.76 4.49 -2.63
CA CYS A 163 -15.46 3.92 -2.30
C CYS A 163 -15.48 2.39 -2.34
N TYR A 164 -14.65 1.80 -3.19
CA TYR A 164 -14.44 0.35 -3.18
C TYR A 164 -13.53 -0.07 -2.02
N GLY A 165 -12.52 0.73 -1.70
CA GLY A 165 -11.60 0.48 -0.59
C GLY A 165 -10.49 1.51 -0.51
N ALA A 166 -9.89 1.62 0.68
CA ALA A 166 -8.81 2.54 0.96
C ALA A 166 -7.77 1.94 1.90
N ARG A 167 -6.51 2.39 1.77
CA ARG A 167 -5.41 1.99 2.64
C ARG A 167 -4.36 3.08 2.77
N MET A 168 -3.56 3.01 3.83
CA MET A 168 -2.31 3.78 3.87
C MET A 168 -1.39 3.36 2.70
N THR A 169 -0.57 4.30 2.21
CA THR A 169 0.41 4.05 1.15
C THR A 169 1.78 4.62 1.51
N GLY A 170 2.84 3.98 1.00
CA GLY A 170 4.22 4.26 1.38
C GLY A 170 4.60 3.67 2.75
N ALA A 171 5.62 4.25 3.38
CA ALA A 171 6.26 3.70 4.58
C ALA A 171 5.38 3.75 5.85
N GLY A 172 4.31 4.57 5.87
CA GLY A 172 3.48 4.79 7.04
C GLY A 172 4.01 5.86 7.99
N PHE A 173 3.56 5.80 9.25
CA PHE A 173 3.82 6.78 10.30
C PHE A 173 3.37 8.21 9.92
N GLY A 174 2.23 8.28 9.22
CA GLY A 174 1.69 9.50 8.61
C GLY A 174 1.84 9.50 7.07
N GLY A 175 1.64 10.66 6.46
CA GLY A 175 1.67 10.82 5.00
C GLY A 175 0.34 10.52 4.34
N CYS A 176 0.30 9.62 3.36
CA CYS A 176 -0.87 9.47 2.51
C CYS A 176 -1.58 8.12 2.70
N ALA A 177 -2.88 8.14 2.52
CA ALA A 177 -3.67 7.00 2.10
C ALA A 177 -3.98 7.07 0.59
N VAL A 178 -4.43 5.95 0.04
CA VAL A 178 -4.92 5.82 -1.33
C VAL A 178 -6.26 5.09 -1.31
N ALA A 179 -7.23 5.61 -2.05
CA ALA A 179 -8.54 5.04 -2.21
C ALA A 179 -8.81 4.69 -3.67
N LEU A 180 -9.50 3.56 -3.89
CA LEU A 180 -10.10 3.21 -5.17
C LEU A 180 -11.58 3.57 -5.10
N VAL A 181 -12.04 4.41 -6.01
CA VAL A 181 -13.42 4.91 -6.02
C VAL A 181 -14.03 4.79 -7.41
N ARG A 182 -15.35 4.86 -7.50
CA ARG A 182 -16.04 5.07 -8.78
C ARG A 182 -15.64 6.41 -9.39
N ALA A 183 -15.33 6.41 -10.69
CA ALA A 183 -14.86 7.60 -11.38
C ALA A 183 -15.88 8.76 -11.35
N ASP A 184 -17.17 8.44 -11.46
CA ASP A 184 -18.26 9.43 -11.41
C ASP A 184 -18.49 10.02 -10.01
N ALA A 185 -18.09 9.31 -8.96
CA ALA A 185 -18.20 9.73 -7.56
C ALA A 185 -16.96 10.48 -7.05
N ALA A 186 -15.83 10.44 -7.77
CA ALA A 186 -14.51 10.86 -7.26
C ALA A 186 -14.48 12.29 -6.69
N ARG A 187 -15.17 13.25 -7.33
CA ARG A 187 -15.22 14.64 -6.86
C ARG A 187 -16.03 14.80 -5.57
N ALA A 188 -17.18 14.14 -5.49
CA ALA A 188 -18.03 14.18 -4.30
C ALA A 188 -17.34 13.47 -3.13
N PHE A 189 -16.76 12.29 -3.39
CA PHE A 189 -15.93 11.54 -2.45
C PHE A 189 -14.80 12.41 -1.88
N ALA A 190 -14.03 13.08 -2.73
CA ALA A 190 -12.90 13.90 -2.30
C ALA A 190 -13.32 15.01 -1.32
N ALA A 191 -14.44 15.69 -1.61
CA ALA A 191 -14.97 16.73 -0.73
C ALA A 191 -15.49 16.16 0.61
N SER A 192 -16.22 15.04 0.56
CA SER A 192 -16.80 14.42 1.76
C SER A 192 -15.72 13.89 2.71
N VAL A 193 -14.74 13.17 2.17
CA VAL A 193 -13.63 12.61 2.98
C VAL A 193 -12.79 13.72 3.60
N ALA A 194 -12.51 14.79 2.86
CA ALA A 194 -11.79 15.94 3.39
C ALA A 194 -12.54 16.58 4.58
N ALA A 195 -13.85 16.79 4.44
CA ALA A 195 -14.69 17.35 5.49
C ALA A 195 -14.78 16.42 6.73
N CYS A 196 -14.97 15.11 6.51
CA CYS A 196 -15.00 14.10 7.57
C CYS A 196 -13.70 14.10 8.37
N TYR A 197 -12.56 14.06 7.67
CA TYR A 197 -11.24 14.03 8.30
C TYR A 197 -10.94 15.33 9.06
N GLN A 198 -11.24 16.49 8.45
CA GLN A 198 -11.03 17.79 9.09
C GLN A 198 -11.90 17.95 10.34
N ALA A 199 -13.14 17.47 10.32
CA ALA A 199 -14.01 17.48 11.48
C ALA A 199 -13.48 16.61 12.64
N ALA A 200 -12.86 15.47 12.31
CA ALA A 200 -12.31 14.54 13.30
C ALA A 200 -10.96 14.98 13.89
N THR A 201 -10.14 15.70 13.12
CA THR A 201 -8.73 15.97 13.48
C THR A 201 -8.38 17.45 13.64
N ALA A 202 -9.26 18.36 13.18
CA ALA A 202 -8.96 19.78 12.96
C ALA A 202 -7.80 20.06 11.97
N ILE A 203 -7.33 19.04 11.25
CA ILE A 203 -6.29 19.16 10.23
C ILE A 203 -6.95 19.23 8.85
N THR A 204 -6.56 20.21 8.04
CA THR A 204 -6.98 20.29 6.63
C THR A 204 -6.14 19.32 5.80
N PRO A 205 -6.73 18.26 5.21
CA PRO A 205 -6.00 17.33 4.37
C PRO A 205 -5.83 17.88 2.95
N ASN A 206 -4.93 17.28 2.17
CA ASN A 206 -4.92 17.46 0.72
C ASN A 206 -5.49 16.21 0.05
N VAL A 207 -6.37 16.40 -0.94
CA VAL A 207 -7.00 15.30 -1.67
C VAL A 207 -6.77 15.48 -3.16
N TYR A 208 -6.21 14.45 -3.80
CA TYR A 208 -5.83 14.48 -5.21
C TYR A 208 -6.53 13.33 -5.95
N ILE A 209 -7.30 13.67 -6.98
CA ILE A 209 -7.85 12.68 -7.91
C ILE A 209 -6.78 12.44 -8.98
N CYS A 210 -6.30 11.20 -9.08
CA CYS A 210 -5.15 10.83 -9.89
C CYS A 210 -5.53 9.83 -10.98
N GLN A 211 -4.71 9.81 -12.03
CA GLN A 211 -4.74 8.82 -13.11
C GLN A 211 -3.37 8.14 -13.19
N ALA A 212 -3.34 6.88 -13.60
CA ALA A 212 -2.09 6.23 -13.96
C ALA A 212 -1.51 6.89 -15.21
N ALA A 213 -0.21 7.18 -15.17
CA ALA A 213 0.49 7.95 -16.21
C ALA A 213 1.73 7.20 -16.69
N ASN A 214 2.30 7.68 -17.79
CA ASN A 214 3.60 7.21 -18.26
C ASN A 214 4.68 7.49 -17.21
N GLY A 215 5.68 6.62 -17.17
CA GLY A 215 6.94 6.85 -16.47
C GLY A 215 7.78 7.91 -17.18
N ALA A 216 9.05 8.01 -16.81
CA ALA A 216 9.98 8.95 -17.42
C ALA A 216 10.09 8.74 -18.94
N GLU A 217 9.74 9.78 -19.70
CA GLU A 217 9.79 9.77 -21.16
C GLU A 217 10.38 11.07 -21.72
N LEU A 218 10.95 10.99 -22.92
CA LEU A 218 11.40 12.16 -23.67
C LEU A 218 10.21 12.74 -24.42
N ILE A 219 9.88 14.00 -24.13
CA ILE A 219 8.91 14.74 -24.94
C ILE A 219 9.67 15.34 -26.11
N SER A 220 9.50 14.77 -27.31
CA SER A 220 9.98 15.42 -28.54
C SER A 220 9.11 16.65 -28.78
N GLY A 221 9.66 17.84 -28.53
CA GLY A 221 9.01 19.10 -28.87
C GLY A 221 8.80 19.18 -30.39
N THR A 222 7.55 19.36 -30.82
CA THR A 222 7.20 19.80 -32.18
C THR A 222 7.54 21.26 -32.37
#